data_AF-A0A5C2LKW9-F1
#
_entry.id   AF-A0A5C2LKW9-F1
#
_cell.length_a   1.000
_cell.length_b   1.000
_cell.length_c   1.000
_cell.angle_alpha   90.00
_cell.angle_beta   90.00
_cell.angle_gamma   90.00
#
_symmetry.space_group_name_H-M   'P 1'
#
loop_
_entity.id
_entity.type
_entity.pdbx_description
1 polymer ?
#
loop_
_entity_poly.entity_id
_entity_poly.type
_entity_poly.pdbx_seq_one_letter_code
_entity_poly.pdbx_strand_id
1 'polypeptide(L)'
;MADLDDIKEGKDFGIDRPQQNTLYTLKGCGSLDWGMQSRLARIFNPHSNRLVMLAFDHGYFRGQPPGWSVSTCRLRRCLPTPTC
;
A
#
# COMPACT_ATOMS: atom_id res chain seq x y z
N MET A 1 -6.55 -43.95 -33.04
CA MET A 1 -6.14 -43.29 -31.78
C MET A 1 -5.73 -41.89 -32.17
N ALA A 2 -6.48 -40.88 -31.75
CA ALA A 2 -6.22 -39.50 -32.14
C ALA A 2 -4.94 -39.00 -31.45
N ASP A 3 -4.12 -38.30 -32.23
CA ASP A 3 -2.88 -37.65 -31.85
C ASP A 3 -2.97 -36.99 -30.47
N LEU A 4 -2.15 -37.49 -29.55
CA LEU A 4 -1.94 -36.93 -28.21
C LEU A 4 -0.97 -35.73 -28.23
N ASP A 5 -0.58 -35.27 -29.42
CA ASP A 5 0.46 -34.25 -29.63
C ASP A 5 -0.09 -32.80 -29.61
N ASP A 6 -1.41 -32.60 -29.62
CA ASP A 6 -2.05 -31.26 -29.68
C ASP A 6 -2.27 -30.58 -28.31
N ILE A 7 -1.86 -31.18 -27.19
CA ILE A 7 -2.23 -30.69 -25.83
C ILE A 7 -1.05 -30.02 -25.09
N LYS A 8 0.15 -29.96 -25.67
CA LYS A 8 1.34 -29.45 -24.94
C LYS A 8 1.72 -27.98 -25.21
N GLU A 9 1.22 -27.35 -26.26
CA GLU A 9 1.66 -26.01 -26.70
C GLU A 9 0.81 -24.85 -26.14
N GLY A 10 0.43 -24.89 -24.86
CA GLY A 10 -0.53 -23.94 -24.30
C GLY A 10 -0.05 -23.04 -23.15
N LYS A 11 1.15 -23.24 -22.61
CA LYS A 11 1.60 -22.49 -21.42
C LYS A 11 3.05 -22.05 -21.55
N ASP A 12 3.24 -20.75 -21.78
CA ASP A 12 4.52 -20.09 -21.61
C ASP A 12 4.79 -19.94 -20.11
N PHE A 13 5.70 -20.78 -19.60
CA PHE A 13 6.12 -20.77 -18.20
C PHE A 13 7.29 -19.82 -17.95
N GLY A 14 7.76 -19.08 -18.96
CA GLY A 14 8.88 -18.14 -18.83
C GLY A 14 10.18 -18.82 -18.41
N ILE A 15 10.46 -20.03 -18.91
CA ILE A 15 11.63 -20.86 -18.54
C ILE A 15 12.95 -20.10 -18.78
N ASP A 16 12.98 -19.20 -19.76
CA ASP A 16 14.14 -18.37 -20.10
C ASP A 16 14.36 -17.17 -19.15
N ARG A 17 13.41 -16.89 -18.25
CA ARG A 17 13.47 -15.75 -17.33
C ARG A 17 13.46 -16.21 -15.87
N PRO A 18 14.59 -16.12 -15.15
CA PRO A 18 14.61 -16.46 -13.74
C PRO A 18 13.71 -15.51 -12.95
N GLN A 19 12.94 -16.06 -12.01
CA GLN A 19 12.13 -15.28 -11.07
C GLN A 19 13.03 -14.33 -10.27
N GLN A 20 12.71 -13.04 -10.33
CA GLN A 20 13.40 -12.00 -9.56
C GLN A 20 12.55 -11.59 -8.36
N ASN A 21 13.19 -11.40 -7.20
CA ASN A 21 12.52 -10.85 -6.03
C ASN A 21 12.50 -9.31 -6.11
N THR A 22 11.36 -8.71 -5.82
CA THR A 22 11.24 -7.25 -5.73
C THR A 22 11.66 -6.78 -4.34
N LEU A 23 12.66 -5.89 -4.28
CA LEU A 23 13.17 -5.37 -3.01
C LEU A 23 12.25 -4.27 -2.47
N TYR A 24 11.95 -4.32 -1.18
CA TYR A 24 11.28 -3.22 -0.48
C TYR A 24 12.31 -2.15 -0.10
N THR A 25 12.20 -0.97 -0.73
CA THR A 25 13.23 0.09 -0.66
C THR A 25 13.09 1.02 0.54
N LEU A 26 12.03 0.87 1.35
CA LEU A 26 11.84 1.70 2.54
C LEU A 26 12.94 1.40 3.57
N LYS A 27 13.55 2.48 4.08
CA LYS A 27 14.69 2.41 4.99
C LYS A 27 14.42 1.49 6.18
N GLY A 28 15.29 0.51 6.38
CA GLY A 28 15.23 -0.42 7.52
C GLY A 28 14.09 -1.45 7.46
N CYS A 29 13.31 -1.51 6.38
CA CYS A 29 12.13 -2.36 6.28
C CYS A 29 12.29 -3.55 5.33
N GLY A 30 13.49 -3.80 4.81
CA GLY A 30 13.76 -4.83 3.81
C GLY A 30 13.64 -6.29 4.29
N SER A 31 13.66 -6.52 5.61
CA SER A 31 13.54 -7.86 6.23
C SER A 31 12.21 -8.06 6.97
N LEU A 32 11.24 -7.17 6.77
CA LEU A 32 9.91 -7.30 7.37
C LEU A 32 9.05 -8.31 6.60
N ASP A 33 8.16 -9.00 7.31
CA ASP A 33 7.17 -9.88 6.70
C ASP A 33 6.25 -9.10 5.73
N TRP A 34 5.67 -9.79 4.74
CA TRP A 34 4.86 -9.16 3.69
C TRP A 34 3.70 -8.33 4.28
N GLY A 35 3.08 -8.82 5.35
CA GLY A 35 1.99 -8.12 6.02
C GLY A 35 2.40 -6.78 6.67
N MET A 36 3.66 -6.64 7.07
CA MET A 36 4.20 -5.36 7.58
C MET A 36 4.58 -4.44 6.43
N GLN A 37 5.22 -4.97 5.38
CA GLN A 37 5.56 -4.19 4.18
C GLN A 37 4.31 -3.62 3.50
N SER A 38 3.24 -4.41 3.39
CA SER A 38 1.95 -3.98 2.81
C SER A 38 1.32 -2.82 3.58
N ARG A 39 1.34 -2.85 4.92
CA ARG A 39 0.84 -1.75 5.75
C ARG A 39 1.68 -0.49 5.60
N LEU A 40 3.01 -0.64 5.59
CA LEU A 40 3.93 0.49 5.43
C LEU A 40 3.83 1.13 4.04
N ALA A 41 3.58 0.34 2.98
CA ALA A 41 3.35 0.86 1.63
C ALA A 41 2.05 1.69 1.49
N ARG A 42 1.10 1.57 2.42
CA ARG A 42 -0.10 2.44 2.47
C ARG A 42 0.16 3.76 3.19
N ILE A 43 1.17 3.79 4.05
CA ILE A 43 1.58 4.97 4.80
C ILE A 43 2.58 5.77 3.96
N PHE A 44 3.66 5.12 3.53
CA PHE A 44 4.68 5.74 2.69
C PHE A 44 4.39 5.46 1.23
N ASN A 45 4.39 6.49 0.40
CA ASN A 45 4.25 6.32 -1.04
C ASN A 45 5.45 5.50 -1.57
N PRO A 46 5.25 4.34 -2.23
CA PRO A 46 6.33 3.45 -2.65
C PRO A 46 7.26 4.07 -3.70
N HIS A 47 6.84 5.11 -4.42
CA HIS A 47 7.67 5.81 -5.41
C HIS A 47 8.60 6.85 -4.76
N SER A 48 8.14 7.54 -3.72
CA SER A 48 8.87 8.65 -3.10
C SER A 48 9.41 8.33 -1.71
N ASN A 49 9.00 7.22 -1.10
CA ASN A 49 9.30 6.82 0.28
C ASN A 49 8.99 7.90 1.32
N ARG A 50 8.00 8.76 1.03
CA ARG A 50 7.55 9.88 1.88
C ARG A 50 6.07 9.75 2.21
N LEU A 51 5.68 10.35 3.33
CA LEU A 51 4.33 10.39 3.84
C LEU A 51 3.95 11.85 4.13
N VAL A 52 2.72 12.23 3.78
CA VAL A 52 2.05 13.43 4.31
C VAL A 52 0.94 12.94 5.22
N MET A 53 1.10 13.11 6.53
CA MET A 53 0.15 12.66 7.54
C MET A 53 -0.53 13.86 8.18
N LEU A 54 -1.86 13.87 8.14
CA LEU A 54 -2.66 14.87 8.81
C LEU A 54 -2.99 14.37 10.22
N ALA A 55 -2.23 14.85 11.21
CA ALA A 55 -2.36 14.44 12.61
C ALA A 55 -3.38 15.32 13.35
N PHE A 56 -4.33 14.67 14.01
CA PHE A 56 -5.38 15.28 14.81
C PHE A 56 -5.55 14.48 16.11
N ASP A 57 -4.49 14.45 16.92
CA ASP A 57 -4.43 13.81 18.24
C ASP A 57 -4.32 14.82 19.39
N HIS A 58 -4.12 16.11 19.08
CA HIS A 58 -3.93 17.18 20.07
C HIS A 58 -5.07 17.38 21.09
N GLY A 59 -6.28 16.91 20.79
CA GLY A 59 -7.40 16.93 21.73
C GLY A 59 -7.27 15.93 22.88
N TYR A 60 -6.35 14.96 22.80
CA TYR A 60 -6.19 13.93 23.82
C TYR A 60 -5.68 14.48 25.16
N PHE A 61 -4.81 15.50 25.14
CA PHE A 61 -4.24 16.10 26.35
C PHE A 61 -4.75 17.51 26.67
N ARG A 62 -5.24 18.28 25.68
CA ARG A 62 -5.53 19.73 25.83
C ARG A 62 -7.01 20.10 25.92
N GLY A 63 -7.93 19.12 26.00
CA GLY A 63 -9.36 19.39 25.81
C GLY A 63 -9.65 19.91 24.40
N GLN A 64 -10.92 20.19 24.08
CA GLN A 64 -11.31 20.58 22.72
C GLN A 64 -10.81 22.00 22.39
N PRO A 65 -9.87 22.17 21.43
CA PRO A 65 -9.56 23.50 20.91
C PRO A 65 -10.77 24.03 20.09
N PRO A 66 -11.00 25.35 20.06
CA PRO A 66 -12.09 25.94 19.28
C PRO A 66 -11.92 25.59 17.79
N GLY A 67 -12.76 24.68 17.29
CA GLY A 67 -12.68 24.15 15.92
C GLY A 67 -12.94 22.64 15.81
N TRP A 68 -12.93 21.89 16.92
CA TRP A 68 -13.08 20.43 16.89
C TRP A 68 -14.50 19.91 17.14
N SER A 69 -15.46 20.71 17.62
CA SER A 69 -16.78 20.18 18.01
C SER A 69 -17.62 19.64 16.83
N VAL A 70 -17.21 19.94 15.58
CA VAL A 70 -17.79 19.41 14.34
C VAL A 70 -16.72 18.67 13.54
N SER A 71 -16.05 17.70 14.16
CA SER A 71 -14.93 16.98 13.53
C SER A 71 -15.38 16.20 12.28
N THR A 72 -16.59 15.64 12.30
CA THR A 72 -17.09 14.78 11.21
C THR A 72 -17.31 15.51 9.88
N CYS A 73 -17.79 16.77 9.89
CA CYS A 73 -18.13 17.47 8.64
C CYS A 73 -16.97 18.27 8.04
N ARG A 74 -16.04 18.79 8.85
CA ARG A 74 -14.95 19.66 8.35
C ARG A 74 -13.70 18.89 7.92
N LEU A 75 -13.37 17.76 8.57
CA LEU A 75 -12.27 16.88 8.14
C LEU A 75 -12.54 16.21 6.79
N ARG A 76 -13.82 15.94 6.48
CA ARG A 76 -14.23 15.27 5.23
C ARG A 76 -13.79 16.04 3.97
N ARG A 77 -13.50 17.34 4.09
CA ARG A 77 -13.00 18.19 3.02
C ARG A 77 -11.49 18.12 2.82
N CYS A 78 -10.75 17.71 3.86
CA CYS A 78 -9.29 17.57 3.81
C CYS A 78 -8.85 16.13 3.46
N LEU A 79 -9.77 15.17 3.51
CA LEU A 79 -9.51 13.81 3.04
C LEU A 79 -9.66 13.75 1.51
N PRO A 80 -8.74 13.10 0.80
CA PRO A 80 -8.93 12.82 -0.62
C PRO A 80 -10.19 11.98 -0.79
N THR A 81 -10.99 12.30 -1.81
CA THR A 81 -12.14 11.48 -2.19
C THR A 81 -11.68 10.07 -2.49
N PRO A 82 -12.39 9.02 -2.04
CA PRO A 82 -12.01 7.66 -2.38
C PRO A 82 -12.07 7.52 -3.91
N THR A 83 -10.91 7.32 -4.53
CA THR A 83 -10.85 6.84 -5.92
C THR A 83 -11.27 5.38 -5.88
N CYS A 84 -12.45 5.09 -6.46
CA CYS A 84 -12.88 3.73 -6.77
C CYS A 84 -11.92 3.09 -7.77
#